data_AF-A0A8C2YUT7-F1
#
_entry.id   AF-A0A8C2YUT7-F1
#
_cell.length_a   1.000
_cell.length_b   1.000
_cell.length_c   1.000
_cell.angle_alpha   90.00
_cell.angle_beta   90.00
_cell.angle_gamma   90.00
#
_symmetry.space_group_name_H-M   'P 1'
#
loop_
_entity.id
_entity.type
_entity.pdbx_description
1 polymer ?
#
loop_
_entity_poly.entity_id
_entity_poly.type
_entity_poly.pdbx_seq_one_letter_code
_entity_poly.pdbx_strand_id
1 'polypeptide(L)'
;MDYEVKKGKKGFVSPIRRLVFPKATRRAAFRNSVSRRPLHSMPLYPPDYLIDPQILLCDYLEKEVKFLGHLTWVTSSLNPSSRDELLQLLDKARLKELPLKTTAEQDSILSLSARCLLLTWRDNEELILRIPTHEI
;
A
#
# COMPACT_ATOMS: atom_id res chain seq x y z
N MET A 1 -80.48 3.34 31.17
CA MET A 1 -79.45 4.36 31.43
C MET A 1 -78.13 3.64 31.49
N ASP A 2 -77.56 3.50 30.30
CA ASP A 2 -76.20 3.14 29.97
C ASP A 2 -75.17 3.96 30.76
N TYR A 3 -74.00 3.39 31.05
CA TYR A 3 -72.70 4.08 30.93
C TYR A 3 -71.54 3.07 31.01
N GLU A 4 -70.85 2.89 29.89
CA GLU A 4 -69.55 2.20 29.78
C GLU A 4 -68.46 2.93 30.58
N VAL A 5 -67.52 2.19 31.18
CA VAL A 5 -66.12 2.63 31.30
C VAL A 5 -65.18 1.48 30.97
N LYS A 6 -64.54 1.61 29.81
CA LYS A 6 -63.42 0.79 29.31
C LYS A 6 -62.17 1.01 30.17
N LYS A 7 -61.53 -0.07 30.65
CA LYS A 7 -60.13 -0.05 31.10
C LYS A 7 -59.32 -1.05 30.29
N GLY A 8 -58.51 -0.51 29.39
CA GLY A 8 -57.63 -1.26 28.51
C GLY A 8 -56.52 -2.00 29.26
N LYS A 9 -56.14 -3.15 28.72
CA LYS A 9 -54.81 -3.73 28.93
C LYS A 9 -54.06 -3.65 27.61
N LYS A 10 -52.98 -2.87 27.66
CA LYS A 10 -52.04 -2.61 26.59
C LYS A 10 -51.36 -3.93 26.21
N GLY A 11 -51.62 -4.42 25.00
CA GLY A 11 -50.85 -5.50 24.40
C GLY A 11 -49.41 -5.04 24.23
N PHE A 12 -48.47 -5.74 24.85
CA PHE A 12 -47.05 -5.59 24.56
C PHE A 12 -46.79 -6.15 23.15
N VAL A 13 -46.82 -5.28 22.15
CA VAL A 13 -46.31 -5.63 20.81
C VAL A 13 -44.83 -5.28 20.79
N SER A 14 -43.99 -6.32 20.78
CA SER A 14 -42.54 -6.23 20.60
C SER A 14 -42.20 -5.40 19.36
N PRO A 15 -41.34 -4.36 19.45
CA PRO A 15 -41.00 -3.51 18.31
C PRO A 15 -39.87 -4.14 17.51
N ILE A 16 -40.02 -5.38 17.07
CA ILE A 16 -39.14 -5.94 16.03
C ILE A 16 -39.86 -5.67 14.70
N ARG A 17 -39.85 -4.39 14.31
CA ARG A 17 -40.09 -4.03 12.92
C ARG A 17 -39.01 -4.73 12.10
N ARG A 18 -39.45 -5.70 11.29
CA ARG A 18 -38.68 -6.38 10.26
C ARG A 18 -37.80 -5.38 9.52
N LEU A 19 -36.51 -5.34 9.82
CA LEU A 19 -35.52 -4.87 8.85
C LEU A 19 -35.41 -5.95 7.77
N VAL A 20 -36.31 -5.89 6.79
CA VAL A 20 -36.07 -6.57 5.52
C VAL A 20 -35.19 -5.64 4.71
N PHE A 21 -33.88 -5.85 4.78
CA PHE A 21 -32.97 -5.23 3.83
C PHE A 21 -33.31 -5.78 2.44
N PRO A 22 -33.54 -4.92 1.42
CA PRO A 22 -33.64 -5.41 0.06
C PRO A 22 -32.34 -6.16 -0.27
N LYS A 23 -32.45 -7.40 -0.77
CA LYS A 23 -31.33 -8.16 -1.32
C LYS A 23 -30.74 -7.32 -2.44
N ALA A 24 -29.72 -6.52 -2.11
CA ALA A 24 -28.84 -5.94 -3.10
C ALA A 24 -28.28 -7.13 -3.89
N THR A 25 -28.57 -7.16 -5.18
CA THR A 25 -27.89 -8.01 -6.14
C THR A 25 -26.41 -7.77 -5.88
N ARG A 26 -25.74 -8.75 -5.26
CA ARG A 26 -24.30 -8.76 -5.11
C ARG A 26 -23.77 -8.66 -6.52
N ARG A 27 -23.39 -7.45 -6.97
CA ARG A 27 -22.38 -7.30 -8.00
C ARG A 27 -21.27 -8.22 -7.53
N ALA A 28 -20.91 -9.20 -8.35
CA ALA A 28 -19.78 -10.04 -8.07
C ALA A 28 -18.64 -9.08 -7.74
N ALA A 29 -18.26 -9.03 -6.45
CA ALA A 29 -17.03 -8.38 -6.06
C ALA A 29 -15.99 -9.05 -6.94
N PHE A 30 -15.32 -8.27 -7.78
CA PHE A 30 -14.17 -8.72 -8.54
C PHE A 30 -13.24 -9.37 -7.51
N ARG A 31 -13.28 -10.70 -7.43
CA ARG A 31 -12.42 -11.46 -6.55
C ARG A 31 -11.05 -11.35 -7.19
N ASN A 32 -10.15 -10.63 -6.52
CA ASN A 32 -8.71 -10.89 -6.44
C ASN A 32 -7.95 -9.81 -5.64
N SER A 33 -8.59 -8.98 -4.80
CA SER A 33 -7.84 -8.33 -3.73
C SER A 33 -7.61 -9.36 -2.62
N VAL A 34 -6.55 -10.17 -2.74
CA VAL A 34 -5.93 -10.76 -1.56
C VAL A 34 -5.67 -9.58 -0.63
N SER A 35 -6.28 -9.58 0.55
CA SER A 35 -6.12 -8.46 1.47
C SER A 35 -4.64 -8.34 1.81
N ARG A 36 -4.02 -7.28 1.31
CA ARG A 36 -2.62 -6.95 1.51
C ARG A 36 -2.37 -6.72 3.02
N ARG A 37 -1.32 -7.34 3.58
CA ARG A 37 -0.96 -7.14 5.00
C ARG A 37 -0.51 -5.70 5.28
N PRO A 38 -0.61 -5.19 6.51
CA PRO A 38 0.02 -3.94 6.89
C PRO A 38 1.55 -4.00 6.71
N LEU A 39 2.15 -2.85 6.36
CA LEU A 39 3.60 -2.71 6.28
C LEU A 39 4.20 -2.36 7.64
N HIS A 40 5.40 -2.88 7.89
CA HIS A 40 6.21 -2.53 9.06
C HIS A 40 6.77 -1.11 8.89
N SER A 41 5.95 -0.12 9.22
CA SER A 41 6.25 1.28 8.94
C SER A 41 6.22 2.14 10.19
N MET A 42 7.08 3.16 10.22
CA MET A 42 7.10 4.18 11.26
C MET A 42 6.51 5.49 10.71
N PRO A 43 5.71 6.24 11.50
CA PRO A 43 5.34 7.60 11.14
C PRO A 43 6.58 8.49 11.07
N LEU A 44 6.69 9.28 10.01
CA LEU A 44 7.73 10.29 9.86
C LEU A 44 7.09 11.65 10.00
N TYR A 45 7.72 12.52 10.78
CA TYR A 45 7.20 13.86 11.05
C TYR A 45 8.01 14.90 10.29
N PRO A 46 7.33 15.91 9.70
CA PRO A 46 8.01 17.05 9.11
C PRO A 46 8.76 17.86 10.20
N PRO A 47 9.75 18.67 9.81
CA PRO A 47 10.19 18.92 8.44
C PRO A 47 11.20 17.88 7.90
N ASP A 48 11.89 17.18 8.80
CA ASP A 48 13.11 16.46 8.41
C ASP A 48 12.87 14.99 8.05
N TYR A 49 11.70 14.44 8.41
CA TYR A 49 11.33 13.04 8.13
C TYR A 49 12.41 12.02 8.53
N LEU A 50 13.16 12.31 9.59
CA LEU A 50 14.29 11.51 10.03
C LEU A 50 13.85 10.20 10.67
N ILE A 51 14.63 9.16 10.41
CA ILE A 51 14.54 7.86 11.06
C ILE A 51 15.72 7.76 12.01
N ASP A 52 15.48 7.34 13.26
CA ASP A 52 16.58 7.01 14.18
C ASP A 52 17.40 5.84 13.58
N PRO A 53 18.70 6.04 13.29
CA PRO A 53 19.55 5.00 12.71
C PRO A 53 19.60 3.72 13.55
N GLN A 54 19.39 3.80 14.87
CA GLN A 54 19.35 2.63 15.76
C GLN A 54 18.23 1.66 15.39
N ILE A 55 17.12 2.17 14.85
CA ILE A 55 16.01 1.34 14.35
C ILE A 55 16.50 0.47 13.20
N LEU A 56 17.28 1.02 12.27
CA LEU A 56 17.77 0.25 11.12
C LEU A 56 18.88 -0.76 11.48
N LEU A 57 19.56 -0.56 12.60
CA LEU A 57 20.58 -1.49 13.12
C LEU A 57 19.93 -2.71 13.78
N CYS A 58 18.85 -2.49 14.52
CA CYS A 58 18.15 -3.51 15.32
C CYS A 58 16.93 -4.12 14.61
N ASP A 59 16.39 -3.43 13.61
CA ASP A 59 15.13 -3.75 12.93
C ASP A 59 15.19 -3.32 11.44
N TYR A 60 14.05 -3.36 10.76
CA TYR A 60 13.88 -2.91 9.37
C TYR A 60 12.66 -1.99 9.24
N LEU A 61 12.53 -1.31 8.11
CA LEU A 61 11.36 -0.50 7.78
C LEU A 61 10.88 -0.79 6.37
N GLU A 62 9.57 -0.89 6.22
CA GLU A 62 8.91 -1.14 4.95
C GLU A 62 8.18 0.11 4.44
N LYS A 63 8.28 0.34 3.13
CA LYS A 63 7.46 1.31 2.39
C LYS A 63 6.93 0.71 1.10
N GLU A 64 5.70 1.06 0.77
CA GLU A 64 5.10 0.71 -0.51
C GLU A 64 5.67 1.63 -1.58
N VAL A 65 6.23 1.03 -2.63
CA VAL A 65 6.85 1.72 -3.76
C VAL A 65 6.37 1.10 -5.06
N LYS A 66 6.69 1.73 -6.19
CA LYS A 66 6.48 1.12 -7.51
C LYS A 66 7.82 0.77 -8.13
N PHE A 67 8.03 -0.51 -8.42
CA PHE A 67 9.22 -0.94 -9.12
C PHE A 67 9.04 -0.77 -10.63
N LEU A 68 9.85 0.12 -11.22
CA LEU A 68 9.77 0.39 -12.66
C LEU A 68 10.73 -0.46 -13.48
N GLY A 69 11.85 -0.87 -12.89
CA GLY A 69 12.88 -1.65 -13.55
C GLY A 69 14.27 -1.42 -12.95
N HIS A 70 15.25 -2.12 -13.49
CA HIS A 70 16.66 -2.05 -13.11
C HIS A 70 17.51 -1.81 -14.34
N LEU A 71 18.18 -0.66 -14.41
CA LEU A 71 19.00 -0.25 -15.55
C LEU A 71 20.45 -0.71 -15.34
N THR A 72 20.93 -1.62 -16.18
CA THR A 72 22.28 -2.21 -16.06
C THR A 72 23.34 -1.52 -16.93
N TRP A 73 22.92 -0.67 -17.86
CA TRP A 73 23.80 0.02 -18.82
C TRP A 73 24.20 1.43 -18.37
N VAL A 74 23.97 1.78 -17.10
CA VAL A 74 24.30 3.09 -16.54
C VAL A 74 25.81 3.25 -16.38
N THR A 75 26.35 4.39 -16.79
CA THR A 75 27.78 4.70 -16.66
C THR A 75 28.14 5.09 -15.23
N SER A 76 29.29 4.63 -14.73
CA SER A 76 29.80 4.98 -13.39
C SER A 76 30.11 6.48 -13.21
N SER A 77 30.22 7.24 -14.30
CA SER A 77 30.43 8.69 -14.28
C SER A 77 29.14 9.51 -14.14
N LEU A 78 27.98 8.88 -14.07
CA LEU A 78 26.70 9.58 -13.90
C LEU A 78 26.71 10.38 -12.61
N ASN A 79 26.34 11.66 -12.68
CA ASN A 79 26.27 12.50 -11.48
C ASN A 79 24.89 12.35 -10.80
N PRO A 80 24.79 11.74 -9.60
CA PRO A 80 23.51 11.56 -8.91
C PRO A 80 22.90 12.88 -8.39
N SER A 81 23.66 13.97 -8.38
CA SER A 81 23.17 15.31 -8.01
C SER A 81 22.65 16.10 -9.22
N SER A 82 22.99 15.67 -10.44
CA SER A 82 22.55 16.34 -11.67
C SER A 82 21.16 15.85 -12.07
N ARG A 83 20.15 16.66 -11.76
CA ARG A 83 18.76 16.38 -12.13
C ARG A 83 18.62 16.13 -13.63
N ASP A 84 19.28 16.94 -14.46
CA ASP A 84 19.10 16.89 -15.91
C ASP A 84 19.72 15.62 -16.51
N GLU A 85 20.87 15.15 -16.00
CA GLU A 85 21.45 13.86 -16.41
C GLU A 85 20.55 12.68 -16.02
N LEU A 86 20.02 12.68 -14.79
CA LEU A 86 19.12 11.65 -14.31
C LEU A 86 17.82 11.60 -15.13
N LEU A 87 17.22 12.75 -15.41
CA LEU A 87 16.00 12.82 -16.22
C LEU A 87 16.25 12.37 -17.66
N GLN A 88 17.36 12.78 -18.28
CA GLN A 88 17.72 12.31 -19.62
C GLN A 88 17.94 10.79 -19.67
N LEU A 89 18.56 10.21 -18.63
CA LEU A 89 18.73 8.77 -18.50
C LEU A 89 17.37 8.06 -18.42
N LEU A 90 16.47 8.56 -17.57
CA LEU A 90 15.13 8.02 -17.40
C LEU A 90 14.29 8.14 -18.68
N ASP A 91 14.36 9.27 -19.40
CA ASP A 91 13.64 9.46 -20.66
C ASP A 91 14.12 8.47 -21.73
N LYS A 92 15.44 8.26 -21.84
CA LYS A 92 16.00 7.23 -22.73
C LYS A 92 15.52 5.82 -22.33
N ALA A 93 15.49 5.53 -21.04
CA ALA A 93 15.04 4.26 -20.53
C ALA A 93 13.54 4.03 -20.79
N ARG A 94 12.69 5.05 -20.68
CA ARG A 94 11.24 4.98 -20.97
C ARG A 94 10.91 4.74 -22.44
N LEU A 95 11.83 5.03 -23.35
CA LEU A 95 11.67 4.71 -24.78
C LEU A 95 11.92 3.24 -25.10
N LYS A 96 12.57 2.49 -24.19
CA LYS A 96 13.07 1.13 -24.48
C LYS A 96 12.62 0.08 -23.48
N GLU A 97 12.74 0.36 -22.18
CA GLU A 97 12.72 -0.65 -21.12
C GLU A 97 11.77 -0.30 -19.98
N LEU A 98 11.67 0.98 -19.59
CA LEU A 98 10.83 1.40 -18.46
C LEU A 98 9.38 1.70 -18.89
N PRO A 99 8.40 1.33 -18.06
CA PRO A 99 7.00 1.59 -18.34
C PRO A 99 6.69 3.10 -18.32
N LEU A 100 5.93 3.57 -19.33
CA LEU A 100 5.49 4.97 -19.39
C LEU A 100 4.42 5.31 -18.34
N LYS A 101 3.57 4.35 -17.99
CA LYS A 101 2.50 4.53 -17.01
C LYS A 101 2.69 3.57 -15.86
N THR A 102 2.36 4.02 -14.67
CA THR A 102 2.39 3.18 -13.48
C THR A 102 1.11 2.40 -13.32
N THR A 103 1.22 1.12 -12.97
CA THR A 103 0.09 0.21 -12.73
C THR A 103 0.17 -0.38 -11.32
N ALA A 104 -0.87 -1.10 -10.89
CA ALA A 104 -0.87 -1.80 -9.60
C ALA A 104 0.03 -3.04 -9.59
N GLU A 105 0.32 -3.61 -10.76
CA GLU A 105 1.23 -4.76 -10.93
C GLU A 105 2.67 -4.42 -10.52
N GLN A 106 3.02 -3.13 -10.54
CA GLN A 106 4.32 -2.63 -10.12
C GLN A 106 4.44 -2.39 -8.62
N ASP A 107 3.34 -2.53 -7.87
CA ASP A 107 3.35 -2.31 -6.44
C ASP A 107 4.33 -3.29 -5.80
N SER A 108 5.25 -2.73 -5.03
CA SER A 108 6.35 -3.45 -4.40
C SER A 108 6.54 -2.96 -2.97
N ILE A 109 7.15 -3.78 -2.13
CA ILE A 109 7.55 -3.43 -0.78
C ILE A 109 9.05 -3.20 -0.80
N LEU A 110 9.47 -2.00 -0.42
CA LEU A 110 10.85 -1.65 -0.14
C LEU A 110 11.11 -1.85 1.34
N SER A 111 11.89 -2.86 1.69
CA SER A 111 12.33 -3.10 3.07
C SER A 111 13.78 -2.64 3.23
N LEU A 112 14.00 -1.68 4.13
CA LEU A 112 15.28 -1.06 4.41
C LEU A 112 15.77 -1.47 5.79
N SER A 113 17.01 -1.94 5.85
CA SER A 113 17.75 -2.19 7.09
C SER A 113 19.18 -1.66 6.95
N ALA A 114 19.95 -1.62 8.03
CA ALA A 114 21.35 -1.24 7.95
C ALA A 114 22.20 -2.22 7.11
N ARG A 115 21.73 -3.46 6.90
CA ARG A 115 22.47 -4.51 6.18
C ARG A 115 22.22 -4.47 4.69
N CYS A 116 20.95 -4.33 4.30
CA CYS A 116 20.55 -4.35 2.91
C CYS A 116 19.19 -3.69 2.70
N LEU A 117 18.95 -3.35 1.45
CA LEU A 117 17.67 -3.02 0.86
C LEU A 117 17.11 -4.27 0.16
N LEU A 118 15.88 -4.63 0.49
CA LEU A 118 15.13 -5.71 -0.12
C LEU A 118 13.95 -5.11 -0.89
N LEU A 119 13.72 -5.60 -2.10
CA LEU A 119 12.55 -5.25 -2.88
C LEU A 119 11.75 -6.51 -3.18
N THR A 120 10.48 -6.54 -2.77
CA THR A 120 9.58 -7.67 -3.01
C THR A 120 8.30 -7.20 -3.70
N TRP A 121 7.65 -8.07 -4.44
CA TRP A 121 6.34 -7.79 -5.02
C TRP A 121 5.27 -7.67 -3.94
N ARG A 122 4.32 -6.75 -4.12
CA ARG A 122 3.35 -6.44 -3.06
C ARG A 122 2.30 -7.52 -2.82
N ASP A 123 1.95 -8.28 -3.85
CA ASP A 123 0.82 -9.22 -3.83
C ASP A 123 1.22 -10.64 -3.39
N ASN A 124 2.43 -11.09 -3.72
CA ASN A 124 2.95 -12.43 -3.36
C ASN A 124 4.21 -12.39 -2.47
N GLU A 125 4.76 -11.22 -2.18
CA GLU A 125 6.00 -11.02 -1.40
C GLU A 125 7.23 -11.75 -1.98
N GLU A 126 7.22 -12.06 -3.27
CA GLU A 126 8.35 -12.65 -3.97
C GLU A 126 9.49 -11.63 -4.13
N LEU A 127 10.73 -12.07 -3.88
CA LEU A 127 11.92 -11.23 -3.93
C LEU A 127 12.25 -10.83 -5.37
N ILE A 128 12.37 -9.52 -5.59
CA ILE A 128 12.83 -8.92 -6.84
C ILE A 128 14.34 -8.67 -6.76
N LEU A 129 14.78 -7.94 -5.73
CA LEU A 129 16.15 -7.47 -5.58
C LEU A 129 16.61 -7.57 -4.13
N ARG A 130 17.91 -7.76 -3.94
CA ARG A 130 18.59 -7.54 -2.67
C ARG A 130 19.89 -6.80 -2.92
N ILE A 131 20.03 -5.61 -2.34
CA ILE A 131 21.20 -4.74 -2.50
C ILE A 131 21.81 -4.51 -1.11
N PRO A 132 23.02 -5.02 -0.81
CA PRO A 132 23.75 -4.67 0.40
C PRO A 132 23.96 -3.16 0.50
N THR A 133 23.85 -2.60 1.71
CA THR A 133 23.89 -1.14 1.90
C THR A 133 25.22 -0.50 1.43
N HIS A 134 26.31 -1.27 1.45
CA HIS A 134 27.62 -0.79 0.99
C HIS A 134 27.79 -0.80 -0.53
N GLU A 135 26.82 -1.33 -1.27
CA GLU A 135 26.78 -1.31 -2.74
C GLU A 135 25.89 -0.18 -3.29
N ILE A 136 25.25 0.61 -2.41
CA ILE A 136 24.39 1.76 -2.76
C ILE A 136 25.20 3.06 -2.75
#